data_AF-A0A7D5GHR7-F1
#
_entry.id   AF-A0A7D5GHR7-F1
#
_cell.length_a   1.000
_cell.length_b   1.000
_cell.length_c   1.000
_cell.angle_alpha   90.00
_cell.angle_beta   90.00
_cell.angle_gamma   90.00
#
_symmetry.space_group_name_H-M   'P 1'
#
loop_
_entity.id
_entity.type
_entity.pdbx_description
1 polymer ?
#
loop_
_entity_poly.entity_id
_entity_poly.type
_entity_poly.pdbx_seq_one_letter_code
_entity_poly.pdbx_strand_id
1 'polypeptide(L)'
;MAISFPVSDRLAAAAGEWADQRLMEDEEALEVKVEQALLEIEHLISGATEVTFELEEDGERVRFAPSDDLDAFLAEQSDAAGLPPEKLLALHVDLFASVFLEGDTQRPSNAPPE
;
A
#
# COMPACT_ATOMS: atom_id res chain seq x y z
N MET A 1 3.62 11.80 12.65
CA MET A 1 4.04 10.86 13.73
C MET A 1 4.29 9.49 13.11
N ALA A 2 5.21 8.64 13.59
CA ALA A 2 5.38 7.30 12.97
C ALA A 2 4.20 6.37 13.34
N ILE A 3 3.61 5.73 12.33
CA ILE A 3 2.47 4.80 12.43
C ILE A 3 2.98 3.39 12.13
N SER A 4 2.61 2.41 12.95
CA SER A 4 2.89 0.98 12.71
C SER A 4 1.59 0.24 12.50
N PHE A 5 1.47 -0.52 11.40
CA PHE A 5 0.27 -1.28 11.05
C PHE A 5 0.62 -2.69 10.56
N PRO A 6 -0.26 -3.69 10.76
CA PRO A 6 0.00 -5.06 10.31
C PRO A 6 -0.12 -5.18 8.79
N VAL A 7 0.71 -6.02 8.19
CA VAL A 7 0.53 -6.49 6.81
C VAL A 7 -0.72 -7.37 6.77
N SER A 8 -1.64 -7.06 5.85
CA SER A 8 -2.86 -7.85 5.69
C SER A 8 -2.61 -9.10 4.86
N ASP A 9 -3.48 -10.09 4.98
CA ASP A 9 -3.49 -11.26 4.11
C ASP A 9 -3.61 -10.88 2.64
N ARG A 10 -4.33 -9.79 2.32
CA ARG A 10 -4.51 -9.32 0.94
C ARG A 10 -3.21 -8.74 0.39
N LEU A 11 -2.50 -7.95 1.19
CA LEU A 11 -1.22 -7.37 0.81
C LEU A 11 -0.16 -8.45 0.64
N ALA A 12 -0.08 -9.40 1.59
CA ALA A 12 0.81 -10.55 1.52
C ALA A 12 0.53 -11.42 0.28
N ALA A 13 -0.74 -11.67 -0.04
CA ALA A 13 -1.10 -12.42 -1.25
C ALA A 13 -0.71 -11.69 -2.54
N ALA A 14 -0.91 -10.36 -2.60
CA ALA A 14 -0.50 -9.56 -3.75
C ALA A 14 1.03 -9.51 -3.91
N ALA A 15 1.77 -9.46 -2.80
CA ALA A 15 3.22 -9.57 -2.80
C ALA A 15 3.67 -10.94 -3.32
N GLY A 16 3.08 -12.04 -2.86
CA GLY A 16 3.38 -13.38 -3.38
C GLY A 16 3.10 -13.53 -4.88
N GLU A 17 1.98 -13.00 -5.36
CA GLU A 17 1.70 -13.01 -6.81
C GLU A 17 2.72 -12.19 -7.60
N TRP A 18 3.15 -11.04 -7.07
CA TRP A 18 4.19 -10.22 -7.67
C TRP A 18 5.54 -10.93 -7.71
N ALA A 19 5.90 -11.62 -6.60
CA ALA A 19 7.09 -12.44 -6.48
C ALA A 19 7.11 -13.52 -7.57
N ASP A 20 6.02 -14.27 -7.72
CA ASP A 20 5.85 -15.31 -8.72
C ASP A 20 5.99 -14.78 -10.15
N GLN A 21 5.32 -13.66 -10.47
CA GLN A 21 5.37 -13.05 -11.81
C GLN A 21 6.77 -12.59 -12.21
N ARG A 22 7.57 -12.16 -11.23
CA ARG A 22 8.89 -11.52 -11.47
C ARG A 22 10.08 -12.40 -11.09
N LEU A 23 9.84 -13.61 -10.58
CA LEU A 23 10.89 -14.48 -10.03
C LEU A 23 11.73 -13.76 -8.96
N MET A 24 11.03 -13.07 -8.06
CA MET A 24 11.57 -12.23 -6.99
C MET A 24 11.38 -12.92 -5.63
N GLU A 25 12.18 -12.56 -4.62
CA GLU A 25 11.98 -13.08 -3.26
C GLU A 25 10.74 -12.46 -2.60
N ASP A 26 10.04 -13.23 -1.76
CA ASP A 26 8.77 -12.80 -1.15
C ASP A 26 8.90 -11.51 -0.32
N GLU A 27 10.01 -11.37 0.41
CA GLU A 27 10.29 -10.18 1.23
C GLU A 27 10.53 -8.93 0.37
N GLU A 28 11.31 -9.07 -0.71
CA GLU A 28 11.55 -7.99 -1.68
C GLU A 28 10.24 -7.60 -2.38
N ALA A 29 9.42 -8.59 -2.74
CA ALA A 29 8.12 -8.34 -3.35
C ALA A 29 7.17 -7.61 -2.39
N LEU A 30 7.19 -7.98 -1.10
CA LEU A 30 6.41 -7.29 -0.07
C LEU A 30 6.85 -5.84 0.09
N GLU A 31 8.16 -5.58 0.16
CA GLU A 31 8.72 -4.24 0.22
C GLU A 31 8.23 -3.39 -0.96
N VAL A 32 8.37 -3.89 -2.20
CA VAL A 32 7.90 -3.21 -3.41
C VAL A 32 6.39 -2.92 -3.35
N LYS A 33 5.58 -3.88 -2.89
CA LYS A 33 4.12 -3.70 -2.82
C LYS A 33 3.71 -2.68 -1.75
N VAL A 34 4.38 -2.68 -0.61
CA VAL A 34 4.19 -1.67 0.45
C VAL A 34 4.59 -0.29 -0.07
N GLU A 35 5.76 -0.18 -0.70
CA GLU A 35 6.25 1.07 -1.28
C GLU A 35 5.25 1.65 -2.29
N GLN A 36 4.81 0.84 -3.25
CA GLN A 36 3.83 1.26 -4.27
C GLN A 36 2.53 1.77 -3.64
N ALA A 37 2.00 1.06 -2.63
CA ALA A 37 0.75 1.44 -1.99
C ALA A 37 0.90 2.73 -1.18
N LEU A 38 1.96 2.85 -0.38
CA LEU A 38 2.23 4.06 0.42
C LEU A 38 2.51 5.26 -0.47
N LEU A 39 3.29 5.08 -1.54
CA LEU A 39 3.60 6.12 -2.50
C LEU A 39 2.35 6.64 -3.19
N GLU A 40 1.43 5.77 -3.62
CA GLU A 40 0.18 6.18 -4.25
C GLU A 40 -0.69 6.99 -3.27
N ILE A 41 -0.80 6.54 -2.01
CA ILE A 41 -1.56 7.25 -0.98
C ILE A 41 -0.97 8.65 -0.73
N GLU A 42 0.35 8.74 -0.53
CA GLU A 42 1.04 10.01 -0.34
C GLU A 42 0.92 10.92 -1.56
N HIS A 43 1.08 10.36 -2.77
CA HIS A 43 0.91 11.11 -3.99
C HIS A 43 -0.48 11.75 -4.11
N LEU A 44 -1.54 11.00 -3.76
CA LEU A 44 -2.92 11.49 -3.83
C LEU A 44 -3.24 12.57 -2.80
N ILE A 45 -2.61 12.53 -1.62
CA ILE A 45 -2.92 13.46 -0.51
C ILE A 45 -1.96 14.64 -0.45
N SER A 46 -0.65 14.39 -0.50
CA SER A 46 0.41 15.39 -0.32
C SER A 46 1.15 15.73 -1.61
N GLY A 47 0.97 14.93 -2.67
CA GLY A 47 1.72 15.07 -3.91
C GLY A 47 3.17 14.56 -3.82
N ALA A 48 3.52 13.81 -2.77
CA ALA A 48 4.86 13.25 -2.66
C ALA A 48 5.17 12.27 -3.80
N THR A 49 6.47 12.10 -4.06
CA THR A 49 6.99 11.21 -5.11
C THR A 49 7.91 10.13 -4.55
N GLU A 50 8.12 10.13 -3.25
CA GLU A 50 9.00 9.20 -2.52
C GLU A 50 8.41 8.96 -1.14
N VAL A 51 8.62 7.75 -0.61
CA VAL A 51 8.21 7.36 0.74
C VAL A 51 9.34 6.61 1.42
N THR A 52 9.38 6.65 2.75
CA THR A 52 10.31 5.84 3.55
C THR A 52 9.53 5.09 4.60
N PHE A 53 9.76 3.78 4.67
CA PHE A 53 9.14 2.89 5.64
C PHE A 53 10.14 1.80 6.04
N GLU A 54 9.78 1.05 7.07
CA GLU A 54 10.53 -0.11 7.54
C GLU A 54 9.56 -1.29 7.68
N LEU A 55 10.01 -2.49 7.29
CA LEU A 55 9.35 -3.72 7.65
C LEU A 55 9.84 -4.16 9.03
N GLU A 56 8.92 -4.32 9.96
CA GLU A 56 9.15 -4.82 11.31
C GLU A 56 8.71 -6.29 11.40
N GLU A 57 9.24 -7.03 12.39
CA GLU A 57 8.79 -8.40 12.73
C GLU A 57 8.81 -9.35 11.52
N ASP A 58 9.94 -9.45 10.82
CA ASP A 58 10.12 -10.32 9.64
C ASP A 58 9.05 -10.11 8.55
N GLY A 59 8.58 -8.85 8.38
CA GLY A 59 7.59 -8.47 7.37
C GLY A 59 6.13 -8.55 7.84
N GLU A 60 5.86 -8.84 9.12
CA GLU A 60 4.49 -8.88 9.65
C GLU A 60 3.89 -7.48 9.84
N ARG A 61 4.73 -6.45 9.96
CA ARG A 61 4.29 -5.07 10.21
C ARG A 61 5.06 -4.06 9.37
N VAL A 62 4.40 -2.96 9.07
CA VAL A 62 4.99 -1.81 8.38
C VAL A 62 5.02 -0.63 9.33
N ARG A 63 6.20 -0.03 9.50
CA ARG A 63 6.41 1.24 10.18
C ARG A 63 6.60 2.33 9.15
N PHE A 64 5.74 3.34 9.19
CA PHE A 64 5.73 4.42 8.20
C PHE A 64 5.63 5.79 8.87
N ALA A 65 6.36 6.76 8.33
CA ALA A 65 6.28 8.16 8.75
C ALA A 65 5.53 8.96 7.66
N PRO A 66 4.20 9.20 7.82
CA PRO A 66 3.44 10.00 6.87
C PRO A 66 3.93 11.45 6.85
N SER A 67 3.71 12.10 5.71
CA SER A 67 3.77 13.55 5.56
C SER A 67 2.78 14.25 6.49
N ASP A 68 3.01 15.54 6.76
CA ASP A 68 2.10 16.33 7.61
C ASP A 68 0.67 16.38 7.03
N ASP A 69 0.54 16.39 5.70
CA ASP A 69 -0.75 16.41 5.01
C ASP A 69 -1.49 15.07 5.17
N LEU A 70 -0.78 13.94 5.04
CA LEU A 70 -1.38 12.62 5.26
C LEU A 70 -1.69 12.38 6.75
N ASP A 71 -0.84 12.84 7.67
CA ASP A 71 -1.09 12.77 9.12
C ASP A 71 -2.37 13.55 9.48
N ALA A 72 -2.53 14.77 8.94
CA ALA A 72 -3.75 15.57 9.11
C ALA A 72 -4.99 14.91 8.50
N PHE A 73 -4.87 14.35 7.30
CA PHE A 73 -5.96 13.63 6.64
C PHE A 73 -6.42 12.41 7.45
N LEU A 74 -5.47 11.59 7.95
CA LEU A 74 -5.78 10.42 8.77
C LEU A 74 -6.42 10.81 10.10
N ALA A 75 -6.02 11.94 10.70
CA ALA A 75 -6.64 12.46 11.91
C ALA A 75 -8.12 12.85 11.68
N GLU A 76 -8.42 13.55 10.59
CA GLU A 76 -9.80 13.92 10.23
C GLU A 76 -10.67 12.67 9.97
N GLN A 77 -10.15 11.70 9.22
CA GLN A 77 -10.85 10.43 8.97
C GLN A 77 -11.04 9.62 10.25
N SER A 78 -10.07 9.64 11.16
CA SER A 78 -10.14 8.98 12.47
C SER A 78 -11.30 9.53 13.29
N ASP A 79 -11.42 10.87 13.37
CA ASP A 79 -12.51 11.53 14.09
C ASP A 79 -13.88 11.23 13.48
N ALA A 80 -13.96 11.19 12.14
CA ALA A 80 -15.21 10.92 11.44
C ALA A 80 -15.67 9.46 11.52
N ALA A 81 -14.74 8.51 11.42
CA ALA A 81 -15.04 7.08 11.36
C ALA A 81 -14.99 6.37 12.73
N GLY A 82 -14.38 7.00 13.75
CA GLY A 82 -14.12 6.38 15.04
C GLY A 82 -13.12 5.21 14.97
N LEU A 83 -12.21 5.25 14.00
CA LEU A 83 -11.17 4.25 13.79
C LEU A 83 -9.79 4.87 14.02
N PRO A 84 -8.85 4.14 14.63
CA PRO A 84 -7.53 4.70 14.88
C PRO A 84 -6.73 4.85 13.57
N PRO A 85 -5.81 5.83 13.46
CA PRO A 85 -5.05 6.11 12.23
C PRO A 85 -4.32 4.91 11.64
N GLU A 86 -3.74 4.04 12.47
CA GLU A 86 -3.07 2.81 12.02
C GLU A 86 -4.02 1.84 11.31
N LYS A 87 -5.28 1.76 11.76
CA LYS A 87 -6.28 0.92 11.13
C LYS A 87 -6.75 1.51 9.81
N LEU A 88 -6.92 2.83 9.77
CA LEU A 88 -7.27 3.54 8.54
C LEU A 88 -6.18 3.39 7.49
N LEU A 89 -4.92 3.64 7.85
CA LEU A 89 -3.80 3.50 6.91
C LEU A 89 -3.70 2.06 6.37
N ALA A 90 -3.83 1.04 7.22
CA ALA A 90 -3.85 -0.36 6.77
C ALA A 90 -4.97 -0.63 5.74
N LEU A 91 -6.17 -0.07 5.96
CA LEU A 91 -7.29 -0.21 5.01
C LEU A 91 -7.01 0.49 3.67
N HIS A 92 -6.36 1.66 3.69
CA HIS A 92 -5.97 2.34 2.46
C HIS A 92 -4.90 1.57 1.69
N VAL A 93 -3.88 1.05 2.38
CA VAL A 93 -2.85 0.20 1.77
C VAL A 93 -3.47 -1.05 1.14
N ASP A 94 -4.43 -1.69 1.81
CA ASP A 94 -5.18 -2.83 1.28
C ASP A 94 -5.94 -2.53 -0.01
N LEU A 95 -6.42 -1.30 -0.21
CA LEU A 95 -7.09 -0.90 -1.44
C LEU A 95 -6.11 -0.87 -2.63
N PHE A 96 -4.85 -0.51 -2.39
CA PHE A 96 -3.81 -0.44 -3.42
C PHE A 96 -3.00 -1.72 -3.60
N ALA A 97 -3.19 -2.72 -2.71
CA ALA A 97 -2.45 -3.99 -2.75
C ALA A 97 -2.46 -4.66 -4.14
N SER A 98 -3.62 -4.74 -4.80
CA SER A 98 -3.76 -5.46 -6.09
C SER A 98 -3.64 -4.57 -7.34
N VAL A 99 -3.69 -3.24 -7.20
CA VAL A 99 -3.89 -2.29 -8.32
C VAL A 99 -2.78 -2.36 -9.39
N PHE A 100 -1.60 -2.85 -9.03
CA PHE A 100 -0.44 -2.91 -9.92
C PHE A 100 -0.14 -4.32 -10.46
N LEU A 101 -1.00 -5.30 -10.22
CA LEU A 101 -0.81 -6.66 -10.75
C LEU A 101 -1.16 -6.70 -12.25
N GLU A 102 -0.46 -7.55 -13.01
CA GLU A 102 -0.64 -7.63 -14.47
C GLU A 102 -2.07 -7.99 -14.90
N GLY A 103 -2.83 -8.71 -14.06
CA GLY A 103 -4.24 -9.02 -14.28
C GLY A 103 -5.13 -7.78 -14.50
N ASP A 104 -4.80 -6.64 -13.88
CA ASP A 104 -5.55 -5.38 -14.02
C ASP A 104 -5.15 -4.57 -15.27
N THR A 105 -4.07 -4.95 -15.96
CA THR A 105 -3.64 -4.33 -17.23
C THR A 105 -4.20 -5.05 -18.47
N GLN A 106 -4.89 -6.18 -18.31
CA GLN A 106 -5.51 -6.86 -19.44
C GLN A 106 -6.68 -6.04 -19.99
N ARG A 107 -6.50 -5.62 -21.24
CA ARG A 107 -7.55 -4.98 -22.03
C ARG A 107 -8.80 -5.86 -22.06
N PRO A 108 -10.01 -5.32 -21.82
CA PRO A 108 -11.25 -6.07 -21.98
C PRO A 108 -11.32 -6.71 -23.38
N SER A 109 -11.77 -7.96 -23.48
CA SER A 109 -11.78 -8.71 -24.74
C SER A 109 -12.60 -8.05 -25.86
N ASN A 110 -13.42 -7.06 -25.53
CA ASN A 110 -14.28 -6.29 -26.42
C ASN A 110 -13.77 -4.87 -26.75
N ALA A 111 -12.55 -4.51 -26.35
CA ALA A 111 -12.02 -3.18 -26.65
C ALA A 111 -11.58 -3.06 -28.14
N PRO A 112 -11.87 -1.94 -28.84
CA PRO A 112 -11.60 -1.77 -30.27
C PRO A 112 -10.10 -1.70 -30.61
N PRO A 113 -9.57 -2.23 -31.72
CA PRO A 113 -8.11 -2.30 -31.99
C PRO A 113 -7.39 -0.93 -31.94
N GLU A 114 -6.09 -0.92 -31.58
CA GLU A 114 -5.24 0.28 -31.65
C GLU A 114 -4.99 0.75 -33.09
#